data_AF-A0A1X0UP88-F1
#
_entry.id   AF-A0A1X0UP88-F1
#
_cell.length_a   1.000
_cell.length_b   1.000
_cell.length_c   1.000
_cell.angle_alpha   90.00
_cell.angle_beta   90.00
_cell.angle_gamma   90.00
#
_symmetry.space_group_name_H-M   'P 1'
#
loop_
_entity.id
_entity.type
_entity.pdbx_description
1 polymer ?
#
loop_
_entity_poly.entity_id
_entity_poly.type
_entity_poly.pdbx_seq_one_letter_code
_entity_poly.pdbx_strand_id
1 'polypeptide(L)'
;MNQKYWDDLLAEGRGLTRIAEGEARDLKVATHSEDRTAVRKLAEAYRSSVRDTRYRDPDRPEHQLQDAVDAHRWMYPHASSRIGPRGKMLTE
;
A
#
# COMPACT_ATOMS: atom_id res chain seq x y z
N MET A 1 1.65 -17.72 -5.29
CA MET A 1 1.85 -16.27 -5.34
C MET A 1 1.22 -15.75 -6.62
N ASN A 2 0.35 -14.73 -6.57
CA ASN A 2 -0.25 -14.15 -7.78
C ASN A 2 0.67 -13.04 -8.32
N GLN A 3 1.50 -13.38 -9.32
CA GLN A 3 2.54 -12.49 -9.84
C GLN A 3 1.99 -11.14 -10.32
N LYS A 4 0.86 -11.16 -11.04
CA LYS A 4 0.24 -9.92 -11.51
C LYS A 4 -0.20 -9.02 -10.36
N TYR A 5 -0.80 -9.61 -9.31
CA TYR A 5 -1.21 -8.84 -8.14
C TYR A 5 0.01 -8.24 -7.42
N TRP A 6 1.09 -9.02 -7.29
CA TRP A 6 2.36 -8.54 -6.76
C TRP A 6 2.91 -7.34 -7.54
N ASP A 7 2.98 -7.45 -8.87
CA ASP A 7 3.50 -6.39 -9.74
C ASP A 7 2.62 -5.13 -9.68
N ASP A 8 1.30 -5.30 -9.62
CA ASP A 8 0.34 -4.21 -9.45
C ASP A 8 0.59 -3.45 -8.12
N LEU A 9 0.91 -4.15 -7.02
CA LEU A 9 1.24 -3.53 -5.74
C LEU A 9 2.57 -2.77 -5.77
N LEU A 10 3.60 -3.35 -6.41
CA LEU A 10 4.88 -2.68 -6.58
C LEU A 10 4.73 -1.41 -7.43
N ALA A 11 3.97 -1.47 -8.51
CA ALA A 11 3.68 -0.31 -9.35
C ALA A 11 2.94 0.79 -8.58
N GLU A 12 1.98 0.41 -7.74
CA GLU A 12 1.26 1.33 -6.87
C GLU A 12 2.17 1.99 -5.83
N GLY A 13 2.97 1.20 -5.12
CA GLY A 13 3.95 1.71 -4.16
C GLY A 13 4.96 2.68 -4.79
N ARG A 14 5.47 2.37 -6.00
CA ARG A 14 6.35 3.27 -6.74
C ARG A 14 5.67 4.58 -7.15
N GLY A 15 4.40 4.52 -7.54
CA GLY A 15 3.62 5.71 -7.85
C GLY A 15 3.43 6.60 -6.63
N LEU A 16 3.07 5.99 -5.49
CA LEU A 16 2.87 6.70 -4.23
C LEU A 16 4.14 7.38 -3.73
N THR A 17 5.25 6.63 -3.63
CA THR A 17 6.55 7.16 -3.18
C THR A 17 7.04 8.27 -4.10
N ARG A 18 6.85 8.14 -5.42
CA ARG A 18 7.20 9.22 -6.36
C ARG A 18 6.50 10.53 -6.06
N ILE A 19 5.21 10.47 -5.68
CA ILE A 19 4.42 11.67 -5.39
C ILE A 19 4.69 12.20 -3.98
N ALA A 20 4.83 11.31 -2.99
CA ALA A 20 5.02 11.67 -1.59
C ALA A 20 6.46 12.13 -1.28
N GLU A 21 7.45 11.46 -1.87
CA GLU A 21 8.87 11.60 -1.54
C GLU A 21 9.68 12.22 -2.69
N GLY A 22 9.10 12.35 -3.89
CA GLY A 22 9.79 12.84 -5.08
C GLY A 22 10.60 11.76 -5.84
N GLU A 23 10.66 10.54 -5.32
CA GLU A 23 11.41 9.43 -5.92
C GLU A 23 10.59 8.13 -5.92
N ALA A 24 10.60 7.42 -7.05
CA ALA A 24 9.88 6.15 -7.17
C ALA A 24 10.69 5.01 -6.52
N ARG A 25 10.15 4.41 -5.46
CA ARG A 25 10.78 3.31 -4.73
C ARG A 25 9.78 2.18 -4.43
N ASP A 26 10.31 0.96 -4.37
CA ASP A 26 9.51 -0.20 -4.00
C ASP A 26 9.28 -0.22 -2.48
N LEU A 27 8.02 -0.20 -2.07
CA LEU A 27 7.65 -0.49 -0.69
C LEU A 27 7.92 -1.97 -0.42
N LYS A 28 8.41 -2.27 0.78
CA LYS A 28 8.81 -3.63 1.17
C LYS A 28 7.97 -4.12 2.33
N VAL A 29 7.79 -5.44 2.36
CA VAL A 29 7.26 -6.14 3.53
C VAL A 29 8.28 -6.04 4.66
N ALA A 30 7.82 -5.63 5.84
CA ALA A 30 8.67 -5.59 7.03
C ALA A 30 9.06 -7.02 7.47
N THR A 31 10.32 -7.22 7.83
CA THR A 31 10.86 -8.52 8.24
C THR A 31 10.55 -8.86 9.68
N HIS A 32 10.39 -7.85 10.55
CA HIS A 32 10.07 -8.04 11.96
C HIS A 32 8.55 -8.02 12.21
N SER A 33 8.07 -8.85 13.14
CA SER A 33 6.64 -8.99 13.47
C SER A 33 6.04 -7.72 14.07
N GLU A 34 6.81 -6.98 14.87
CA GLU A 34 6.37 -5.73 15.49
C GLU A 34 6.10 -4.66 14.43
N ASP A 35 7.03 -4.48 13.50
CA ASP A 35 6.90 -3.56 12.37
C ASP A 35 5.71 -3.94 11.49
N ARG A 36 5.52 -5.24 11.18
CA ARG A 36 4.35 -5.71 10.42
C ARG A 36 3.04 -5.36 11.13
N THR A 37 3.00 -5.50 12.45
CA THR A 37 1.81 -5.16 13.25
C THR A 37 1.52 -3.66 13.22
N ALA A 38 2.55 -2.81 13.32
CA ALA A 38 2.41 -1.37 13.24
C ALA A 38 1.92 -0.92 11.86
N VAL A 39 2.53 -1.44 10.78
CA VAL A 39 2.12 -1.19 9.40
C VAL A 39 0.67 -1.61 9.18
N ARG A 40 0.29 -2.80 9.67
CA ARG A 40 -1.09 -3.29 9.55
C ARG A 40 -2.11 -2.37 10.21
N LYS A 41 -1.83 -1.83 11.39
CA LYS A 41 -2.75 -0.88 12.06
C LYS A 41 -2.99 0.38 11.22
N LEU A 42 -1.95 0.91 10.58
CA LEU A 42 -2.09 2.06 9.66
C LEU A 42 -2.89 1.69 8.41
N ALA A 43 -2.64 0.51 7.85
CA ALA A 43 -3.38 -0.02 6.72
C ALA A 43 -4.88 -0.21 7.03
N GLU A 44 -5.20 -0.73 8.22
CA GLU A 44 -6.57 -0.91 8.70
C GLU A 44 -7.29 0.44 8.89
N ALA A 45 -6.58 1.47 9.38
CA ALA A 45 -7.13 2.83 9.46
C ALA A 45 -7.51 3.38 8.07
N TYR A 46 -6.62 3.22 7.07
CA TYR A 46 -6.92 3.60 5.69
C TYR A 46 -8.13 2.84 5.15
N ARG A 47 -8.15 1.50 5.27
CA ARG A 47 -9.24 0.66 4.77
C ARG A 47 -10.59 1.01 5.39
N SER A 48 -10.60 1.28 6.69
CA SER A 48 -11.79 1.76 7.39
C SER A 48 -12.30 3.07 6.79
N SER A 49 -11.38 4.02 6.51
CA SER A 49 -11.74 5.32 5.92
C SER A 49 -12.36 5.20 4.52
N VAL A 50 -11.94 4.23 3.72
CA VAL A 50 -12.47 3.98 2.36
C VAL A 50 -13.53 2.87 2.32
N ARG A 51 -13.96 2.37 3.48
CA ARG A 51 -14.96 1.29 3.63
C ARG A 51 -14.58 0.00 2.89
N ASP A 52 -13.29 -0.32 2.80
CA ASP A 52 -12.82 -1.58 2.22
C ASP A 52 -12.96 -2.71 3.25
N THR A 53 -13.88 -3.65 3.01
CA THR A 53 -14.18 -4.77 3.90
C THR A 53 -13.58 -6.10 3.43
N ARG A 54 -12.72 -6.09 2.40
CA ARG A 54 -12.15 -7.32 1.84
C ARG A 54 -11.18 -7.96 2.84
N TYR A 55 -11.26 -9.29 2.95
CA TYR A 55 -10.38 -10.07 3.82
C TYR A 55 -8.92 -10.05 3.35
N ARG A 56 -7.99 -9.94 4.29
CA ARG A 56 -6.54 -10.04 4.07
C ARG A 56 -5.89 -10.96 5.11
N ASP A 57 -5.45 -12.10 4.62
CA ASP A 57 -4.58 -13.06 5.30
C ASP A 57 -3.22 -12.39 5.69
N PRO A 58 -2.90 -12.24 6.99
CA PRO A 58 -1.67 -11.60 7.46
C PRO A 58 -0.40 -12.37 7.13
N ASP A 59 -0.49 -13.66 6.82
CA ASP A 59 0.68 -14.51 6.56
C ASP A 59 1.04 -14.58 5.07
N ARG A 60 0.18 -14.04 4.19
CA ARG A 60 0.48 -13.93 2.76
C ARG A 60 1.36 -12.72 2.46
N PRO A 61 2.52 -12.91 1.83
CA PRO A 61 3.40 -11.81 1.44
C PRO A 61 2.70 -10.73 0.60
N GLU A 62 1.78 -11.09 -0.32
CA GLU A 62 1.04 -10.11 -1.12
C GLU A 62 0.19 -9.18 -0.25
N HIS A 63 -0.44 -9.72 0.78
CA HIS A 63 -1.30 -8.94 1.67
C HIS A 63 -0.47 -8.08 2.62
N GLN A 64 0.69 -8.58 3.06
CA GLN A 64 1.65 -7.79 3.82
C GLN A 64 2.21 -6.62 2.98
N LEU A 65 2.50 -6.85 1.70
CA LEU A 65 2.93 -5.78 0.80
C LEU A 65 1.81 -4.75 0.63
N GLN A 66 0.56 -5.19 0.52
CA GLN A 66 -0.52 -4.22 0.49
C GLN A 66 -0.77 -3.55 1.85
N ASP A 67 -0.52 -4.18 2.99
CA ASP A 67 -0.51 -3.46 4.27
C ASP A 67 0.49 -2.28 4.19
N ALA A 68 1.67 -2.46 3.59
CA ALA A 68 2.62 -1.36 3.37
C ALA A 68 2.08 -0.27 2.41
N VAL A 69 1.44 -0.66 1.30
CA VAL A 69 0.82 0.29 0.35
C VAL A 69 -0.28 1.11 1.02
N ASP A 70 -1.20 0.46 1.72
CA ASP A 70 -2.35 1.10 2.38
C ASP A 70 -1.90 1.96 3.56
N ALA A 71 -0.88 1.53 4.31
CA ALA A 71 -0.25 2.35 5.35
C ALA A 71 0.40 3.61 4.77
N HIS A 72 1.07 3.50 3.62
CA HIS A 72 1.67 4.65 2.95
C HIS A 72 0.59 5.62 2.43
N ARG A 73 -0.54 5.11 1.92
CA ARG A 73 -1.70 5.94 1.57
C ARG A 73 -2.26 6.70 2.77
N TRP A 74 -2.32 6.05 3.94
CA TRP A 74 -2.73 6.69 5.19
C TRP A 74 -1.79 7.83 5.58
N MET A 75 -0.48 7.58 5.53
CA MET A 75 0.54 8.55 5.93
C MET A 75 0.65 9.74 4.96
N TYR A 76 0.39 9.53 3.68
CA TYR A 76 0.49 10.55 2.63
C TYR A 76 -0.84 10.70 1.86
N PRO A 77 -1.88 11.31 2.47
CA PRO A 77 -3.20 11.43 1.84
C PRO A 77 -3.19 12.13 0.47
N HIS A 78 -2.29 13.09 0.28
CA HIS A 78 -2.12 13.81 -0.99
C HIS A 78 -1.58 12.93 -2.12
N ALA A 79 -0.77 11.92 -1.82
CA ALA A 79 -0.33 10.92 -2.79
C ALA A 79 -1.45 9.93 -3.06
N SER A 80 -2.19 9.54 -2.01
CA SER A 80 -3.35 8.64 -2.13
C SER A 80 -4.44 9.21 -3.03
N SER A 81 -4.67 10.53 -3.03
CA SER A 81 -5.66 11.17 -3.92
C SER A 81 -5.21 11.26 -5.38
N ARG A 82 -3.92 11.09 -5.67
CA ARG A 82 -3.33 11.21 -7.01
C ARG A 82 -3.00 9.88 -7.65
N ILE A 83 -2.80 8.83 -6.87
CA ILE A 83 -2.43 7.50 -7.35
C ILE A 83 -3.55 6.52 -7.00
N GLY A 84 -4.12 5.90 -8.01
CA GLY A 84 -5.10 4.83 -7.91
C GLY A 84 -4.45 3.44 -7.89
N PRO A 85 -5.29 2.39 -7.92
CA PRO A 85 -4.80 1.02 -7.97
C PRO A 85 -3.84 0.79 -9.13
N ARG A 86 -2.82 -0.06 -8.92
CA ARG A 86 -1.82 -0.41 -9.95
C ARG A 86 -0.93 0.75 -10.39
N GLY A 87 -0.84 1.82 -9.61
CA GLY A 87 0.03 2.97 -9.90
C GLY A 87 -0.50 3.91 -10.98
N LYS A 88 -1.79 3.82 -11.33
CA LYS A 88 -2.41 4.74 -12.29
C LYS A 88 -2.57 6.12 -11.66
N MET A 89 -2.15 7.17 -12.37
CA MET A 89 -2.47 8.54 -11.97
C MET A 89 -3.99 8.76 -12.11
N LEU A 90 -4.60 9.28 -11.05
CA LEU A 90 -5.98 9.71 -11.07
C LEU A 90 -6.01 11.10 -11.71
N THR A 91 -6.63 11.20 -12.87
CA THR A 91 -6.95 12.49 -13.50
C THR A 91 -8.15 13.09 -12.78
N GLU A 92 -8.07 14.38 -12.45
CA GLU A 92 -9.19 15.16 -11.92
C GLU A 92 -10.39 15.20 -12.89
#